data_AF-A0A9E4T007-F1
#
_entry.id   AF-A0A9E4T007-F1
#
_cell.length_a   1.000
_cell.length_b   1.000
_cell.length_c   1.000
_cell.angle_alpha   90.00
_cell.angle_beta   90.00
_cell.angle_gamma   90.00
#
_symmetry.space_group_name_H-M   'P 1'
#
loop_
_entity.id
_entity.type
_entity.pdbx_description
1 polymer ?
#
loop_
_entity_poly.entity_id
_entity_poly.type
_entity_poly.pdbx_seq_one_letter_code
_entity_poly.pdbx_strand_id
1 'polypeptide(L)'
;MQGEPTSYRVGDPGIRDLFSEASRLQSWLDVEVALAQAQAELDIIPQYAADEITSKAKFENLDLDNIHAALARTGHPIVPLVWELDRICEGDSGGYIHWGATTQNITQTGKLLVIKRAHGIFLKQLADLLAELADL
;
A
#
# COMPACT_ATOMS: atom_id res chain seq x y z
N MET A 1 -19.82 7.67 -4.72
CA MET A 1 -19.70 8.71 -3.68
C MET A 1 -19.76 10.06 -4.40
N GLN A 2 -20.84 10.84 -4.22
CA GLN A 2 -20.85 12.22 -4.73
C GLN A 2 -19.71 12.97 -4.02
N GLY A 3 -18.84 13.63 -4.79
CA GLY A 3 -17.67 14.31 -4.23
C GLY A 3 -18.10 15.40 -3.25
N GLU A 4 -17.38 15.48 -2.13
CA GLU A 4 -17.60 16.48 -1.09
C GLU A 4 -17.49 17.89 -1.74
N PRO A 5 -18.50 18.78 -1.60
CA PRO A 5 -18.58 20.01 -2.40
C PRO A 5 -17.40 20.96 -2.23
N THR A 6 -16.69 20.92 -1.09
CA THR A 6 -15.54 21.79 -0.86
C THR A 6 -14.26 21.27 -1.50
N SER A 7 -14.19 19.97 -1.80
CA SER A 7 -13.04 19.33 -2.45
C SER A 7 -12.64 19.98 -3.79
N TYR A 8 -13.59 20.59 -4.52
CA TYR A 8 -13.34 21.22 -5.83
C TYR A 8 -12.91 22.69 -5.76
N ARG A 9 -12.87 23.29 -4.57
CA ARG A 9 -12.53 24.71 -4.38
C ARG A 9 -11.03 25.00 -4.47
N VAL A 10 -10.21 23.97 -4.31
CA VAL A 10 -8.75 24.05 -4.38
C VAL A 10 -8.28 23.02 -5.41
N GLY A 11 -7.33 23.39 -6.26
CA GLY A 11 -6.71 22.46 -7.19
C GLY A 11 -6.05 21.31 -6.42
N ASP A 12 -6.24 20.08 -6.88
CA ASP A 12 -5.64 18.91 -6.25
C ASP A 12 -4.17 18.78 -6.68
N PRO A 13 -3.19 18.89 -5.76
CA PRO A 13 -1.78 18.74 -6.09
C PRO A 13 -1.36 17.25 -6.21
N GLY A 14 -2.32 16.34 -6.41
CA GLY A 14 -2.12 14.89 -6.45
C GLY A 14 -2.39 14.16 -5.13
N ILE A 15 -3.09 14.81 -4.18
CA ILE A 15 -3.43 14.21 -2.89
C ILE A 15 -4.53 13.16 -3.06
N ARG A 16 -5.55 13.39 -3.89
CA ARG A 16 -6.69 12.45 -4.00
C ARG A 16 -6.23 11.06 -4.45
N ASP A 17 -5.32 11.01 -5.41
CA ASP A 17 -4.79 9.75 -5.95
C ASP A 17 -4.05 8.94 -4.88
N LEU A 18 -3.34 9.61 -3.96
CA LEU A 18 -2.65 8.95 -2.85
C LEU A 18 -3.61 8.24 -1.88
N PHE A 19 -4.86 8.69 -1.78
CA PHE A 19 -5.89 8.11 -0.92
C PHE A 19 -6.91 7.24 -1.69
N SER A 20 -6.61 6.91 -2.95
CA SER A 20 -7.39 5.94 -3.72
C SER A 20 -7.29 4.52 -3.14
N GLU A 21 -8.24 3.65 -3.51
CA GLU A 21 -8.16 2.23 -3.17
C GLU A 21 -6.88 1.58 -3.70
N ALA A 22 -6.50 1.91 -4.94
CA ALA A 22 -5.28 1.41 -5.57
C ALA A 22 -4.02 1.76 -4.77
N SER A 23 -3.87 3.05 -4.41
CA SER A 23 -2.73 3.50 -3.60
C SER A 23 -2.70 2.85 -2.21
N ARG A 24 -3.87 2.63 -1.61
CA ARG A 24 -3.99 1.93 -0.33
C ARG A 24 -3.57 0.46 -0.43
N LEU A 25 -4.11 -0.28 -1.40
CA LEU A 25 -3.76 -1.71 -1.58
C LEU A 25 -2.28 -1.87 -1.96
N GLN A 26 -1.77 -1.03 -2.85
CA GLN A 26 -0.33 -1.00 -3.14
C GLN A 26 0.50 -0.70 -1.89
N SER A 27 0.07 0.24 -1.04
CA SER A 27 0.81 0.52 0.21
C SER A 27 0.84 -0.65 1.19
N TRP A 28 -0.12 -1.57 1.14
CA TRP A 28 -0.11 -2.78 1.95
C TRP A 28 0.81 -3.83 1.33
N LEU A 29 0.77 -3.98 0.01
CA LEU A 29 1.71 -4.81 -0.75
C LEU A 29 3.17 -4.38 -0.52
N ASP A 30 3.46 -3.07 -0.55
CA ASP A 30 4.79 -2.53 -0.29
C ASP A 30 5.33 -2.94 1.10
N VAL A 31 4.44 -3.02 2.10
CA VAL A 31 4.81 -3.44 3.46
C VAL A 31 5.01 -4.95 3.54
N GLU A 32 4.18 -5.75 2.88
CA GLU A 32 4.36 -7.22 2.79
C GLU A 32 5.69 -7.56 2.10
N VAL A 33 6.03 -6.85 1.03
CA VAL A 33 7.32 -6.99 0.33
C VAL A 33 8.48 -6.65 1.26
N ALA A 34 8.43 -5.49 1.92
CA ALA A 34 9.49 -5.08 2.83
C ALA A 34 9.66 -6.06 4.01
N LEU A 35 8.55 -6.62 4.51
CA LEU A 35 8.56 -7.65 5.54
C LEU A 35 9.24 -8.92 5.03
N ALA A 36 8.83 -9.44 3.88
CA ALA A 36 9.39 -10.66 3.29
C ALA A 36 10.90 -10.51 3.01
N GLN A 37 11.31 -9.37 2.44
CA GLN A 37 12.71 -9.05 2.18
C GLN A 37 13.53 -9.02 3.48
N ALA A 38 13.06 -8.29 4.50
CA ALA A 38 13.73 -8.23 5.79
C ALA A 38 13.81 -9.59 6.48
N GLN A 39 12.81 -10.45 6.30
CA GLN A 39 12.83 -11.82 6.83
C GLN A 39 13.79 -12.73 6.08
N ALA A 40 13.90 -12.58 4.76
CA ALA A 40 14.88 -13.33 3.95
C ALA A 40 16.31 -12.93 4.28
N GLU A 41 16.58 -11.63 4.49
CA GLU A 41 17.89 -11.13 4.95
C GLU A 41 18.32 -11.72 6.31
N LEU A 42 17.36 -12.19 7.11
CA LEU A 42 17.57 -12.81 8.42
C LEU A 42 17.43 -14.34 8.40
N ASP A 43 17.36 -14.97 7.22
CA ASP A 43 17.16 -16.41 7.03
C ASP A 43 15.88 -16.97 7.70
N ILE A 44 14.87 -16.13 7.95
CA ILE A 44 13.58 -16.53 8.54
C ILE A 44 12.68 -17.18 7.48
N ILE A 45 12.71 -16.66 6.25
CA ILE A 45 12.04 -17.24 5.08
C ILE A 45 13.08 -17.44 3.97
N PRO A 46 12.85 -18.35 3.01
CA PRO A 46 13.75 -18.51 1.88
C PRO A 46 13.79 -17.27 0.98
N GLN A 47 14.97 -16.93 0.45
CA GLN A 47 15.13 -15.79 -0.47
C GLN A 47 14.22 -15.87 -1.70
N TYR A 48 14.03 -17.07 -2.26
CA TYR A 48 13.18 -17.26 -3.44
C TYR A 48 11.72 -16.85 -3.17
N ALA A 49 11.23 -17.02 -1.93
CA ALA A 49 9.87 -16.63 -1.57
C ALA A 49 9.74 -15.11 -1.50
N ALA A 50 10.73 -14.42 -0.92
CA ALA A 50 10.77 -12.97 -0.89
C ALA A 50 10.86 -12.37 -2.30
N ASP A 51 11.67 -12.96 -3.19
CA ASP A 51 11.81 -12.52 -4.58
C ASP A 51 10.49 -12.69 -5.35
N GLU A 52 9.83 -13.84 -5.17
CA GLU A 52 8.53 -14.12 -5.79
C GLU A 52 7.46 -13.14 -5.32
N ILE A 53 7.31 -12.97 -3.99
CA ILE A 53 6.38 -12.00 -3.39
C ILE A 53 6.64 -10.60 -3.93
N THR A 54 7.91 -10.17 -3.97
CA THR A 54 8.31 -8.86 -4.54
C THR A 54 7.87 -8.71 -5.99
N SER A 55 8.01 -9.76 -6.80
CA SER A 55 7.69 -9.71 -8.23
C SER A 55 6.18 -9.60 -8.48
N LYS A 56 5.36 -10.26 -7.65
CA LYS A 56 3.90 -10.36 -7.81
C LYS A 56 3.13 -9.25 -7.10
N ALA A 57 3.68 -8.65 -6.05
CA ALA A 57 3.02 -7.65 -5.18
C ALA A 57 2.83 -6.27 -5.84
N LYS A 58 2.10 -6.24 -6.94
CA LYS A 58 1.71 -5.05 -7.69
C LYS A 58 0.20 -4.98 -7.78
N PHE A 59 -0.37 -3.80 -7.58
CA PHE A 59 -1.81 -3.58 -7.63
C PHE A 59 -2.41 -4.04 -8.96
N GLU A 60 -1.73 -3.81 -10.09
CA GLU A 60 -2.21 -4.25 -11.40
C GLU A 60 -2.34 -5.78 -11.57
N ASN A 61 -1.71 -6.57 -10.69
CA ASN A 61 -1.81 -8.03 -10.73
C ASN A 61 -2.99 -8.57 -9.91
N LEU A 62 -3.64 -7.73 -9.10
CA LEU A 62 -4.70 -8.15 -8.19
C LEU A 62 -6.06 -8.17 -8.89
N ASP A 63 -6.85 -9.21 -8.64
CA ASP A 63 -8.27 -9.26 -8.97
C ASP A 63 -9.10 -8.62 -7.84
N LEU A 64 -9.65 -7.44 -8.10
CA LEU A 64 -10.43 -6.68 -7.11
C LEU A 64 -11.77 -7.35 -6.79
N ASP A 65 -12.39 -8.06 -7.74
CA ASP A 65 -13.65 -8.73 -7.50
C ASP A 65 -13.46 -9.86 -6.48
N ASN A 66 -12.33 -10.59 -6.59
CA ASN A 66 -11.95 -11.60 -5.59
C ASN A 66 -11.70 -10.98 -4.22
N ILE A 67 -10.96 -9.88 -4.15
CA ILE A 67 -10.67 -9.18 -2.90
C ILE A 67 -11.96 -8.69 -2.24
N HIS A 68 -12.86 -8.06 -3.00
CA HIS A 68 -14.13 -7.52 -2.47
C HIS A 68 -15.07 -8.64 -2.02
N ALA A 69 -15.17 -9.75 -2.77
CA ALA A 69 -15.96 -10.91 -2.39
C ALA A 69 -15.43 -11.58 -1.12
N ALA A 70 -14.10 -11.73 -1.00
CA ALA A 70 -13.47 -12.26 0.21
C ALA A 70 -13.58 -11.31 1.40
N LEU A 71 -13.50 -10.00 1.18
CA LEU A 71 -13.70 -8.97 2.22
C LEU A 71 -15.11 -9.06 2.81
N ALA A 72 -16.14 -9.19 1.96
CA ALA A 72 -17.52 -9.33 2.39
C ALA A 72 -17.74 -10.57 3.30
N ARG A 73 -16.94 -11.63 3.10
CA ARG A 73 -17.00 -12.85 3.91
C ARG A 73 -16.18 -12.79 5.20
N THR A 74 -14.99 -12.19 5.14
CA THR A 74 -14.01 -12.24 6.25
C THR A 74 -14.14 -11.08 7.21
N GLY A 75 -14.64 -9.92 6.77
CA GLY A 75 -14.71 -8.69 7.58
C GLY A 75 -13.35 -8.06 7.91
N HIS A 76 -12.24 -8.65 7.44
CA HIS A 76 -10.88 -8.18 7.71
C HIS A 76 -10.15 -7.89 6.39
N PRO A 77 -9.58 -6.69 6.19
CA PRO A 77 -9.11 -6.27 4.87
C PRO A 77 -7.81 -6.92 4.40
N ILE A 78 -6.97 -7.41 5.31
CA ILE A 78 -5.67 -8.00 4.95
C ILE A 78 -5.81 -9.44 4.48
N VAL A 79 -6.73 -10.23 5.05
CA VAL A 79 -6.90 -11.64 4.67
C VAL A 79 -7.22 -11.80 3.16
N PRO A 80 -8.18 -11.06 2.58
CA PRO A 80 -8.41 -11.06 1.14
C PRO A 80 -7.20 -10.69 0.30
N LEU A 81 -6.40 -9.70 0.73
CA LEU A 81 -5.20 -9.27 0.02
C LEU A 81 -4.16 -10.40 0.01
N VAL A 82 -3.92 -11.03 1.16
CA VAL A 82 -2.97 -12.14 1.30
C VAL A 82 -3.38 -13.32 0.43
N TRP A 83 -4.67 -13.69 0.44
CA TRP A 83 -5.18 -14.77 -0.41
C TRP A 83 -5.06 -14.46 -1.90
N GLU A 84 -5.33 -13.22 -2.31
CA GLU A 84 -5.19 -12.83 -3.71
C GLU A 84 -3.72 -12.81 -4.15
N LEU A 85 -2.81 -12.36 -3.27
CA LEU A 85 -1.37 -12.41 -3.54
C LEU A 85 -0.84 -13.84 -3.59
N ASP A 86 -1.27 -14.72 -2.68
CA ASP A 86 -0.96 -16.15 -2.67
C ASP A 86 -1.40 -16.82 -3.98
N ARG A 87 -2.62 -16.53 -4.46
CA ARG A 87 -3.18 -17.06 -5.71
C ARG A 87 -2.31 -16.79 -6.94
N ILE A 88 -1.61 -15.66 -6.97
CA ILE A 88 -0.77 -15.25 -8.12
C ILE A 88 0.72 -15.59 -7.93
N CYS A 89 1.13 -16.01 -6.74
CA CYS A 89 2.48 -16.50 -6.48
C CYS A 89 2.65 -17.94 -6.97
N GLU A 90 3.87 -18.26 -7.39
CA GLU A 90 4.25 -19.59 -7.85
C GLU A 90 4.89 -20.42 -6.72
N GLY A 91 4.77 -21.74 -6.84
CA GLY A 91 5.36 -22.68 -5.89
C GLY A 91 4.72 -22.62 -4.50
N ASP A 92 5.55 -22.62 -3.46
CA ASP A 92 5.13 -22.54 -2.06
C ASP A 92 5.33 -21.13 -1.46
N SER A 93 5.72 -20.15 -2.28
CA SER A 93 6.07 -18.79 -1.84
C SER A 93 4.94 -18.07 -1.12
N GLY A 94 3.69 -18.33 -1.51
CA GLY A 94 2.53 -17.67 -0.91
C GLY A 94 2.29 -18.06 0.56
N GLY A 95 2.82 -19.21 1.00
CA GLY A 95 2.81 -19.60 2.42
C GLY A 95 3.67 -18.70 3.33
N TYR A 96 4.54 -17.87 2.75
CA TYR A 96 5.40 -16.94 3.49
C TYR A 96 4.89 -15.49 3.47
N ILE A 97 3.77 -15.21 2.77
CA ILE A 97 3.14 -13.89 2.81
C ILE A 97 2.63 -13.63 4.24
N HIS A 98 2.80 -12.41 4.75
CA HIS A 98 2.34 -12.00 6.07
C HIS A 98 2.95 -12.79 7.25
N TRP A 99 4.09 -13.47 7.04
CA TRP A 99 4.66 -14.38 8.02
C TRP A 99 4.98 -13.68 9.35
N GLY A 100 4.31 -14.08 10.42
CA GLY A 100 4.52 -13.51 11.77
C GLY A 100 4.01 -12.08 11.98
N ALA A 101 3.33 -11.47 11.00
CA ALA A 101 2.72 -10.17 11.14
C ALA A 101 1.27 -10.25 11.66
N THR A 102 0.79 -9.14 12.22
CA THR A 102 -0.65 -8.91 12.40
C THR A 102 -1.16 -7.87 11.41
N THR A 103 -2.47 -7.88 11.15
CA THR A 103 -3.18 -6.90 10.30
C THR A 103 -2.78 -5.45 10.61
N GLN A 104 -2.53 -5.14 11.89
CA GLN A 104 -2.15 -3.78 12.30
C GLN A 104 -0.77 -3.37 11.77
N ASN A 105 0.21 -4.29 11.72
CA ASN A 105 1.55 -3.98 11.21
C ASN A 105 1.47 -3.51 9.75
N ILE A 106 0.66 -4.19 8.94
CA ILE A 106 0.54 -3.90 7.50
C ILE A 106 -0.30 -2.65 7.27
N THR A 107 -1.50 -2.60 7.86
CA THR A 107 -2.44 -1.51 7.58
C THR A 107 -1.96 -0.15 8.08
N GLN A 108 -1.37 -0.08 9.27
CA GLN A 108 -0.88 1.18 9.83
C GLN A 108 0.41 1.64 9.16
N THR A 109 1.34 0.73 8.88
CA THR A 109 2.58 1.08 8.16
C THR A 109 2.26 1.53 6.73
N GLY A 110 1.37 0.85 6.02
CA GLY A 110 0.95 1.28 4.67
C GLY A 110 0.30 2.67 4.68
N LYS A 111 -0.54 2.95 5.69
CA LYS A 111 -1.09 4.30 5.90
C LYS A 111 0.01 5.34 6.15
N LEU A 112 1.05 5.02 6.91
CA LEU A 112 2.21 5.91 7.11
C LEU A 112 2.98 6.14 5.80
N LEU A 113 3.10 5.14 4.92
CA LEU A 113 3.71 5.32 3.59
C LEU A 113 2.90 6.29 2.71
N VAL A 114 1.56 6.22 2.76
CA VAL A 114 0.68 7.19 2.08
C VAL A 114 0.84 8.60 2.69
N ILE A 115 0.81 8.71 4.01
CA ILE A 115 0.97 9.99 4.72
C ILE A 115 2.34 10.61 4.43
N LYS A 116 3.41 9.82 4.38
CA LYS A 116 4.76 10.30 4.06
C LYS A 116 4.81 10.93 2.66
N ARG A 117 4.15 10.33 1.68
CA ARG A 117 4.03 10.88 0.31
C ARG A 117 3.24 12.19 0.31
N ALA A 118 2.09 12.23 0.98
CA ALA A 118 1.28 13.44 1.10
C ALA A 118 2.03 14.58 1.82
N HIS A 119 2.75 14.25 2.89
CA HIS A 119 3.58 15.20 3.63
C HIS A 119 4.66 15.82 2.75
N GLY A 120 5.29 15.05 1.85
CA GLY A 120 6.24 15.57 0.87
C GLY A 120 5.63 16.61 -0.08
N ILE A 121 4.38 16.39 -0.53
CA ILE A 121 3.66 17.36 -1.36
C ILE A 121 3.42 18.66 -0.58
N PHE A 122 2.93 18.56 0.65
CA PHE A 122 2.65 19.74 1.47
C PHE A 122 3.92 20.52 1.83
N LEU A 123 5.02 19.84 2.15
CA LEU A 123 6.30 20.51 2.40
C LEU A 123 6.80 21.28 1.18
N LYS A 124 6.64 20.72 -0.02
CA LYS A 124 6.98 21.41 -1.27
C LYS A 124 6.13 22.68 -1.45
N GLN A 125 4.81 22.56 -1.30
CA GLN A 125 3.91 23.72 -1.44
C GLN A 125 4.22 24.83 -0.43
N LEU A 126 4.54 24.46 0.81
CA LEU A 126 4.96 25.42 1.83
C LEU A 126 6.29 26.09 1.47
N ALA A 127 7.26 25.33 0.96
CA ALA A 127 8.54 25.89 0.50
C ALA A 127 8.35 26.87 -0.67
N ASP A 128 7.54 26.50 -1.65
CA ASP A 128 7.24 27.35 -2.81
C ASP A 128 6.55 28.66 -2.36
N LEU A 129 5.57 28.58 -1.46
CA LEU A 129 4.89 29.75 -0.92
C LEU A 129 5.83 30.65 -0.09
N LEU A 130 6.72 30.07 0.72
CA LEU A 130 7.70 30.85 1.48
C LEU A 130 8.70 31.55 0.57
N ALA A 131 9.07 30.94 -0.55
CA ALA A 131 9.95 31.56 -1.55
C ALA A 131 9.28 32.79 -2.18
N GLU A 132 8.03 32.64 -2.66
CA GLU A 132 7.26 33.75 -3.25
C GLU A 132 7.05 34.90 -2.26
N LEU A 133 6.77 34.59 -0.98
CA LEU A 133 6.59 35.61 0.05
C LEU A 133 7.89 36.32 0.45
N ALA A 134 9.06 35.68 0.26
CA ALA A 134 10.35 36.30 0.56
C ALA A 134 10.77 37.33 -0.51
N ASP A 135 10.21 37.23 -1.71
CA ASP A 135 10.46 38.14 -2.84
C ASP A 135 9.49 39.35 -2.88
N LEU A 136 8.53 39.43 -1.95
CA LEU A 136 7.63 40.57 -1.75
C LEU A 136 8.24 41.66 -0.86
#